data_AF-A0A8B7J1Y7-F1
#
_entry.id   AF-A0A8B7J1Y7-F1
#
_cell.length_a   1.000
_cell.length_b   1.000
_cell.length_c   1.000
_cell.angle_alpha   90.00
_cell.angle_beta   90.00
_cell.angle_gamma   90.00
#
_symmetry.space_group_name_H-M   'P 1'
#
loop_
_entity.id
_entity.type
_entity.pdbx_description
1 polymer ?
#
loop_
_entity_poly.entity_id
_entity_poly.type
_entity_poly.pdbx_seq_one_letter_code
_entity_poly.pdbx_strand_id
1 'polypeptide(L)'
;ENRRKYWEKNQLIAIELSDLVIYCKPTSKTKDNLENPDFKEIRSFVETKAESIVKQKPVELLKYNQKGLTRVYPKGQRVDSSNYDPFRLWLCGSQMVALNFQTAARGKVKELKFICECVDHLIEQVPRNQFLKA
;
A
#
# COMPACT_ATOMS: atom_id res chain seq x y z
N GLU A 1 -9.21 -29.38 -7.62
CA GLU A 1 -10.62 -29.05 -7.31
C GLU A 1 -10.91 -28.73 -5.86
N ASN A 2 -10.61 -29.61 -4.89
CA ASN A 2 -10.97 -29.39 -3.48
C ASN A 2 -10.38 -28.12 -2.84
N ARG A 3 -9.16 -27.73 -3.23
CA ARG A 3 -8.58 -26.44 -2.82
C ARG A 3 -9.37 -25.25 -3.36
N ARG A 4 -9.87 -25.30 -4.60
CA ARG A 4 -10.61 -24.18 -5.23
C ARG A 4 -11.90 -23.88 -4.47
N LYS A 5 -12.69 -24.94 -4.22
CA LYS A 5 -13.94 -24.87 -3.46
C LYS A 5 -13.75 -24.32 -2.04
N TYR A 6 -12.60 -24.55 -1.41
CA TYR A 6 -12.29 -24.01 -0.07
C TYR A 6 -12.13 -22.48 -0.07
N TRP A 7 -11.38 -21.92 -1.03
CA TRP A 7 -11.15 -20.46 -1.10
C TRP A 7 -12.43 -19.70 -1.45
N GLU A 8 -13.25 -20.26 -2.35
CA GLU A 8 -14.57 -19.73 -2.72
C GLU A 8 -15.57 -19.76 -1.53
N LYS A 9 -15.63 -20.89 -0.81
CA LYS A 9 -16.53 -21.07 0.35
C LYS A 9 -16.16 -20.16 1.53
N ASN A 10 -14.88 -19.86 1.71
CA ASN A 10 -14.43 -18.93 2.75
C ASN A 10 -14.44 -17.46 2.27
N GLN A 11 -14.89 -17.20 1.02
CA GLN A 11 -14.90 -15.87 0.40
C GLN A 11 -13.51 -15.21 0.37
N LEU A 12 -12.42 -15.98 0.45
CA LEU A 12 -11.10 -15.45 0.78
C LEU A 12 -10.36 -14.79 -0.39
N ILE A 13 -10.85 -14.93 -1.63
CA ILE A 13 -10.56 -14.21 -2.89
C ILE A 13 -11.01 -15.13 -4.04
N ALA A 14 -11.68 -14.60 -5.07
CA ALA A 14 -12.01 -15.38 -6.28
C ALA A 14 -10.72 -15.74 -7.04
N ILE A 15 -10.63 -16.98 -7.54
CA ILE A 15 -9.40 -17.49 -8.15
C ILE A 15 -9.06 -16.71 -9.41
N GLU A 16 -10.09 -16.35 -10.17
CA GLU A 16 -10.00 -15.55 -11.39
C GLU A 16 -9.33 -14.20 -11.10
N LEU A 17 -9.60 -13.59 -9.94
CA LEU A 17 -8.94 -12.35 -9.52
C LEU A 17 -7.53 -12.59 -8.99
N SER A 18 -7.30 -13.71 -8.30
CA SER A 18 -5.97 -14.08 -7.83
C SER A 18 -4.99 -14.31 -8.99
N ASP A 19 -5.47 -14.88 -10.09
CA ASP A 19 -4.67 -15.18 -11.27
C ASP A 19 -4.21 -13.90 -12.02
N LEU A 20 -4.86 -12.76 -11.77
CA LEU A 20 -4.44 -11.46 -12.32
C LEU A 20 -3.26 -10.84 -11.55
N VAL A 21 -2.97 -11.31 -10.32
CA VAL A 21 -1.93 -10.72 -9.46
C VAL A 21 -0.55 -11.28 -9.80
N ILE A 22 0.17 -10.60 -10.70
CA ILE A 22 1.50 -11.03 -11.15
C ILE A 22 2.63 -10.33 -10.37
N TYR A 23 2.68 -8.99 -10.40
CA TYR A 23 3.82 -8.19 -9.92
C TYR A 23 3.59 -7.42 -8.62
N CYS A 24 2.34 -7.31 -8.16
CA CYS A 24 1.97 -6.54 -6.97
C CYS A 24 1.26 -7.47 -5.97
N LYS A 25 2.00 -8.42 -5.41
CA LYS A 25 1.50 -9.39 -4.44
C LYS A 25 1.45 -8.77 -3.05
N PRO A 26 0.27 -8.55 -2.47
CA PRO A 26 0.17 -7.97 -1.14
C PRO A 26 0.71 -8.97 -0.10
N THR A 27 1.60 -8.51 0.78
CA THR A 27 2.09 -9.31 1.92
C THR A 27 1.55 -8.78 3.24
N SER A 28 1.00 -9.66 4.08
CA SER A 28 0.47 -9.35 5.42
C SER A 28 1.26 -9.99 6.55
N LYS A 29 1.85 -11.18 6.32
CA LYS A 29 2.47 -11.99 7.39
C LYS A 29 3.79 -11.42 7.93
N THR A 30 4.48 -10.60 7.15
CA THR A 30 5.83 -10.07 7.47
C THR A 30 5.95 -8.57 7.24
N LYS A 31 4.86 -7.81 7.32
CA LYS A 31 4.86 -6.37 7.00
C LYS A 31 5.94 -5.57 7.75
N ASP A 32 6.23 -5.94 8.99
CA ASP A 32 7.22 -5.27 9.84
C ASP A 32 8.68 -5.69 9.55
N ASN A 33 8.89 -6.83 8.87
CA ASN A 33 10.23 -7.29 8.52
C ASN A 33 10.62 -6.81 7.11
N LEU A 34 11.39 -5.73 7.03
CA LEU A 34 11.80 -5.09 5.78
C LEU A 34 12.97 -5.81 5.05
N GLU A 35 13.42 -6.95 5.56
CA GLU A 35 14.54 -7.69 4.98
C GLU A 35 14.11 -8.56 3.79
N ASN A 36 15.01 -8.73 2.82
CA ASN A 36 14.90 -9.64 1.68
C ASN A 36 13.53 -9.62 0.96
N PRO A 37 13.05 -8.46 0.49
CA PRO A 37 11.80 -8.40 -0.27
C PRO A 37 11.85 -9.20 -1.57
N ASP A 38 10.73 -9.85 -1.91
CA ASP A 38 10.48 -10.31 -3.28
C ASP A 38 10.18 -9.09 -4.17
N PHE A 39 10.72 -9.03 -5.37
CA PHE A 39 10.46 -7.93 -6.32
C PHE A 39 8.98 -7.84 -6.73
N LYS A 40 8.21 -8.91 -6.53
CA LYS A 40 6.77 -8.95 -6.79
C LYS A 40 5.95 -8.51 -5.59
N GLU A 41 6.55 -8.20 -4.46
CA GLU A 41 5.79 -7.89 -3.25
C GLU A 41 5.45 -6.40 -3.14
N ILE A 42 4.26 -6.13 -2.60
CA ILE A 42 3.84 -4.78 -2.20
C ILE A 42 3.40 -4.77 -0.74
N ARG A 43 3.82 -3.73 -0.01
CA ARG A 43 3.42 -3.47 1.37
C ARG A 43 2.62 -2.20 1.48
N SER A 44 1.42 -2.34 2.04
CA SER A 44 0.52 -1.23 2.30
C SER A 44 0.54 -0.84 3.77
N PHE A 45 0.81 0.43 4.04
CA PHE A 45 0.82 1.02 5.39
C PHE A 45 -0.13 2.20 5.48
N VAL A 46 -0.81 2.32 6.61
CA VAL A 46 -1.45 3.59 7.00
C VAL A 46 -0.38 4.64 7.31
N GLU A 47 -0.67 5.93 7.03
CA GLU A 47 0.27 7.05 7.23
C GLU A 47 0.98 7.02 8.60
N THR A 48 0.27 6.69 9.68
CA THR A 48 0.82 6.68 11.04
C THR A 48 1.86 5.59 11.24
N LYS A 49 1.66 4.41 10.63
CA LYS A 49 2.61 3.31 10.66
C LYS A 49 3.81 3.61 9.77
N ALA A 50 3.57 4.14 8.58
CA ALA A 50 4.64 4.53 7.66
C ALA A 50 5.54 5.61 8.27
N GLU A 51 4.97 6.63 8.91
CA GLU A 51 5.73 7.66 9.64
C GLU A 51 6.54 7.06 10.80
N SER A 52 5.99 6.09 11.53
CA SER A 52 6.71 5.38 12.59
C SER A 52 7.92 4.63 12.03
N ILE A 53 7.76 3.93 10.90
CA ILE A 53 8.86 3.23 10.21
C ILE A 53 9.92 4.23 9.74
N VAL A 54 9.53 5.34 9.13
CA VAL A 54 10.48 6.39 8.70
C VAL A 54 11.26 6.96 9.88
N LYS A 55 10.63 7.11 11.05
CA LYS A 55 11.30 7.61 12.27
C LYS A 55 12.27 6.59 12.86
N GLN A 56 11.91 5.32 12.89
CA GLN A 56 12.67 4.27 13.57
C GLN A 56 13.73 3.62 12.67
N LYS A 57 13.39 3.40 11.39
CA LYS A 57 14.06 2.50 10.45
C LYS A 57 14.13 3.08 9.02
N PRO A 58 14.55 4.35 8.81
CA PRO A 58 14.51 4.98 7.49
C PRO A 58 15.40 4.29 6.44
N VAL A 59 16.57 3.80 6.86
CA VAL A 59 17.54 3.15 5.96
C VAL A 59 17.07 1.77 5.53
N GLU A 60 16.42 1.03 6.42
CA GLU A 60 15.83 -0.28 6.12
C GLU A 60 14.68 -0.13 5.12
N LEU A 61 13.81 0.86 5.31
CA LEU A 61 12.74 1.16 4.37
C LEU A 61 13.29 1.59 3.00
N LEU A 62 14.36 2.39 2.97
CA LEU A 62 15.02 2.75 1.72
C LEU A 62 15.58 1.53 0.98
N LYS A 63 16.29 0.64 1.69
CA LYS A 63 16.82 -0.61 1.11
C LYS A 63 15.71 -1.54 0.62
N TYR A 64 14.63 -1.64 1.39
CA TYR A 64 13.44 -2.39 1.00
C TYR A 64 12.89 -1.88 -0.35
N ASN A 65 12.71 -0.56 -0.47
CA ASN A 65 12.14 0.09 -1.64
C ASN A 65 13.01 0.02 -2.90
N GLN A 66 14.27 -0.45 -2.79
CA GLN A 66 15.10 -0.76 -3.97
C GLN A 66 14.65 -2.02 -4.71
N LYS A 67 13.82 -2.86 -4.06
CA LYS A 67 13.38 -4.16 -4.59
C LYS A 67 11.87 -4.35 -4.49
N GLY A 68 11.29 -4.07 -3.33
CA GLY A 68 9.85 -4.15 -3.09
C GLY A 68 9.14 -2.81 -3.29
N LEU A 69 7.80 -2.84 -3.36
CA LEU A 69 6.97 -1.65 -3.46
C LEU A 69 6.32 -1.29 -2.12
N THR A 70 6.32 0.00 -1.78
CA THR A 70 5.60 0.53 -0.63
C THR A 70 4.44 1.40 -1.07
N ARG A 71 3.24 1.06 -0.59
CA ARG A 71 2.03 1.88 -0.67
C ARG A 71 1.70 2.49 0.69
N VAL A 72 1.48 3.79 0.72
CA VAL A 72 1.03 4.52 1.92
C VAL A 72 -0.29 5.21 1.64
N TYR A 73 -1.22 5.15 2.57
CA TYR A 73 -2.54 5.76 2.42
C TYR A 73 -2.98 6.53 3.67
N PRO A 74 -3.87 7.53 3.53
CA PRO A 74 -4.33 8.35 4.64
C PRO A 74 -5.04 7.52 5.72
N LYS A 75 -4.91 7.93 6.98
CA LYS A 75 -5.64 7.28 8.08
C LYS A 75 -7.13 7.58 8.01
N GLY A 76 -7.95 6.63 8.45
CA GLY A 76 -9.41 6.76 8.44
C GLY A 76 -9.95 7.92 9.29
N GLN A 77 -9.21 8.43 10.28
CA GLN A 77 -9.64 9.59 11.07
C GLN A 77 -9.69 10.90 10.26
N ARG A 78 -9.12 10.95 9.05
CA ARG A 78 -9.20 12.11 8.14
C ARG A 78 -10.54 12.15 7.42
N VAL A 79 -11.62 12.29 8.18
CA VAL A 79 -13.00 12.40 7.68
C VAL A 79 -13.21 13.65 6.82
N ASP A 80 -12.37 14.66 7.01
CA ASP A 80 -12.30 15.89 6.22
C ASP A 80 -11.53 15.71 4.89
N SER A 81 -11.09 14.49 4.58
CA SER A 81 -10.24 14.20 3.42
C SER A 81 -8.94 15.01 3.39
N SER A 82 -8.43 15.48 4.52
CA SER A 82 -7.12 16.12 4.59
C SER A 82 -6.00 15.18 4.12
N ASN A 83 -4.85 15.73 3.76
CA ASN A 83 -3.68 14.99 3.30
C ASN A 83 -2.54 15.07 4.33
N TYR A 84 -1.73 14.01 4.44
CA TYR A 84 -0.48 14.00 5.20
C TYR A 84 0.67 14.59 4.36
N ASP A 85 1.83 14.83 4.99
CA ASP A 85 3.04 15.27 4.27
C ASP A 85 3.74 14.07 3.61
N PRO A 86 3.77 14.00 2.26
CA PRO A 86 4.37 12.87 1.56
C PRO A 86 5.90 12.91 1.53
N PHE A 87 6.52 14.06 1.81
CA PHE A 87 7.93 14.31 1.49
C PHE A 87 8.88 13.31 2.15
N ARG A 88 8.66 13.02 3.43
CA ARG A 88 9.50 12.08 4.19
C ARG A 88 9.42 10.65 3.66
N LEU A 89 8.29 10.25 3.09
CA LEU A 89 8.08 8.91 2.54
C LEU A 89 8.79 8.76 1.19
N TRP A 90 8.75 9.79 0.36
CA TRP A 90 9.52 9.84 -0.88
C TRP A 90 11.03 9.82 -0.64
N LEU A 91 11.52 10.52 0.39
CA LEU A 91 12.94 10.46 0.78
C LEU A 91 13.39 9.04 1.19
N CYS A 92 12.47 8.21 1.69
CA CYS A 92 12.72 6.80 1.97
C CYS A 92 12.40 5.88 0.79
N GLY A 93 12.23 6.41 -0.42
CA GLY A 93 11.98 5.63 -1.64
C GLY A 93 10.57 5.05 -1.79
N SER A 94 9.61 5.47 -0.97
CA SER A 94 8.23 4.96 -1.11
C SER A 94 7.62 5.44 -2.41
N GLN A 95 7.16 4.51 -3.25
CA GLN A 95 6.72 4.81 -4.60
C GLN A 95 5.25 5.24 -4.62
N MET A 96 4.38 4.52 -3.91
CA MET A 96 2.93 4.72 -3.99
C MET A 96 2.40 5.47 -2.76
N VAL A 97 2.61 6.77 -2.72
CA VAL A 97 2.16 7.63 -1.61
C VAL A 97 0.81 8.24 -1.96
N ALA A 98 -0.28 7.57 -1.57
CA ALA A 98 -1.64 7.91 -1.94
C ALA A 98 -2.17 9.13 -1.16
N LEU A 99 -2.77 10.06 -1.89
CA LEU A 99 -3.34 11.31 -1.38
C LEU A 99 -4.77 11.48 -1.90
N ASN A 100 -5.61 12.12 -1.10
CA ASN A 100 -6.98 12.51 -1.47
C ASN A 100 -6.93 13.58 -2.56
N PHE A 101 -7.33 13.24 -3.79
CA PHE A 101 -7.25 14.11 -4.97
C PHE A 101 -8.22 15.29 -4.89
N GLN A 102 -9.41 15.07 -4.31
CA GLN A 102 -10.48 16.06 -4.12
C GLN A 102 -10.06 17.22 -3.21
N THR A 103 -9.08 17.00 -2.33
CA THR A 103 -8.59 18.01 -1.41
C THR A 103 -7.28 18.57 -1.92
N ALA A 104 -7.28 19.86 -2.29
CA ALA A 104 -6.05 20.52 -2.69
C ALA A 104 -5.01 20.43 -1.55
N ALA A 105 -3.91 19.72 -1.80
CA ALA A 105 -2.77 19.73 -0.89
C ALA A 105 -2.23 21.17 -0.78
N ARG A 106 -1.84 21.58 0.42
CA ARG A 106 -1.22 22.90 0.65
C ARG A 106 0.19 22.90 0.01
N GLY A 107 0.46 23.83 -0.91
CA GLY A 107 1.83 24.09 -1.42
C GLY A 107 2.41 23.10 -2.45
N LYS A 108 3.75 22.94 -2.44
CA LYS A 108 4.65 22.29 -3.43
C LYS A 108 4.34 20.83 -3.82
N VAL A 109 3.28 20.23 -3.27
CA VAL A 109 2.91 18.81 -3.44
C VAL A 109 2.16 18.57 -4.76
N LYS A 110 1.72 19.63 -5.46
CA LYS A 110 0.94 19.52 -6.70
C LYS A 110 1.69 18.84 -7.86
N GLU A 111 3.02 18.92 -7.90
CA GLU A 111 3.84 18.39 -9.03
C GLU A 111 4.28 16.93 -8.85
N LEU A 112 4.31 16.41 -7.62
CA LEU A 112 4.70 15.01 -7.34
C LEU A 112 3.51 14.04 -7.42
N LYS A 113 2.40 14.49 -8.02
CA LYS A 113 1.08 13.83 -8.07
C LYS A 113 1.03 12.60 -9.00
N PHE A 114 2.09 12.31 -9.74
CA PHE A 114 2.04 11.44 -10.92
C PHE A 114 2.17 9.92 -10.67
N ILE A 115 2.42 9.46 -9.45
CA ILE A 115 2.74 8.02 -9.21
C ILE A 115 1.52 7.19 -8.73
N CYS A 116 0.36 7.79 -8.45
CA CYS A 116 -0.71 7.09 -7.72
C CYS A 116 -1.80 6.42 -8.60
N GLU A 117 -1.93 6.72 -9.89
CA GLU A 117 -3.21 6.49 -10.58
C GLU A 117 -3.49 5.06 -11.09
N CYS A 118 -2.51 4.17 -11.25
CA CYS A 118 -2.78 2.90 -11.95
C CYS A 118 -3.12 1.68 -11.08
N VAL A 119 -2.94 1.72 -9.75
CA VAL A 119 -3.09 0.51 -8.91
C VAL A 119 -4.32 0.55 -8.01
N ASP A 120 -4.82 1.72 -7.63
CA ASP A 120 -5.94 1.83 -6.67
C ASP A 120 -7.28 1.32 -7.26
N HIS A 121 -7.51 1.47 -8.57
CA HIS A 121 -8.77 1.06 -9.20
C HIS A 121 -8.99 -0.47 -9.24
N LEU A 122 -7.92 -1.26 -9.14
CA LEU A 122 -7.99 -2.73 -9.08
C LEU A 122 -8.18 -3.25 -7.65
N ILE A 123 -7.83 -2.47 -6.62
CA ILE A 123 -7.85 -2.90 -5.22
C ILE A 123 -9.21 -2.61 -4.55
N GLU A 124 -9.95 -1.60 -4.99
CA GLU A 124 -11.25 -1.21 -4.41
C GLU A 124 -12.44 -2.11 -4.79
N GLN A 125 -12.25 -3.07 -5.72
CA GLN A 125 -13.28 -4.06 -6.08
C GLN A 125 -13.41 -5.19 -5.04
N VAL A 126 -12.53 -5.23 -4.03
CA VAL A 126 -12.57 -6.23 -2.94
C VAL A 126 -13.26 -5.61 -1.71
N PRO A 127 -14.28 -6.27 -1.11
CA PRO A 127 -15.02 -5.72 0.02
C PRO A 127 -14.10 -5.23 1.14
N ARG A 128 -14.36 -4.02 1.64
CA ARG A 128 -13.57 -3.30 2.68
C ARG A 128 -13.24 -4.14 3.93
N ASN A 129 -13.97 -5.23 4.17
CA ASN A 129 -13.78 -6.13 5.29
C ASN A 129 -12.59 -7.09 5.16
N GLN A 130 -11.90 -7.15 4.00
CA GLN A 130 -10.69 -7.97 3.82
C GLN A 130 -9.38 -7.21 4.04
N PHE A 131 -9.37 -5.89 3.94
CA PHE A 131 -8.16 -5.08 4.21
C PHE A 131 -7.97 -4.73 5.69
N LEU A 132 -8.96 -4.99 6.55
CA LEU A 132 -8.87 -4.77 8.01
C LEU A 132 -8.01 -5.80 8.75
N LYS A 133 -7.42 -6.76 8.05
CA LYS A 133 -6.43 -7.71 8.60
C LYS A 133 -5.15 -7.78 7.78
N ALA A 134 -4.64 -6.63 7.36
CA ALA A 134 -3.32 -6.51 6.77
C ALA A 134 -2.46 -5.53 7.57
#